data_AF-A0A6J7QAU0-F1
#
_entry.id   AF-A0A6J7QAU0-F1
#
_cell.length_a   1.000
_cell.length_b   1.000
_cell.length_c   1.000
_cell.angle_alpha   90.00
_cell.angle_beta   90.00
_cell.angle_gamma   90.00
#
_symmetry.space_group_name_H-M   'P 1'
#
loop_
_entity.id
_entity.type
_entity.pdbx_description
1 polymer ?
#
loop_
_entity_poly.entity_id
_entity_poly.type
_entity_poly.pdbx_seq_one_letter_code
_entity_poly.pdbx_strand_id
1 'polypeptide(L)'
;MEHCRDDTLALLALGEPVGSTHLSQHLTACAPARSRLDDPTRTVTVARSVAVSDSLVRPPAELWNSIAAELHDDLLQPTAHLGSRVRWIRRASASLSTYPDS
;
A
#
# COMPACT_ATOMS: atom_id res chain seq x y z
N MET A 1 -25.39 20.91 -11.34
CA MET A 1 -24.79 19.81 -12.13
C MET A 1 -24.11 18.90 -11.12
N GLU A 2 -24.74 17.77 -10.80
CA GLU A 2 -24.32 16.87 -9.72
C GLU A 2 -23.27 15.91 -10.28
N HIS A 3 -22.11 15.82 -9.63
CA HIS A 3 -21.09 14.82 -9.96
C HIS A 3 -21.65 13.41 -9.70
N CYS A 4 -21.12 12.41 -10.40
CA CYS A 4 -21.57 11.03 -10.26
C CYS A 4 -21.55 10.59 -8.78
N ARG A 5 -22.59 9.88 -8.35
CA ARG A 5 -22.70 9.35 -7.00
C ARG A 5 -21.65 8.28 -6.77
N ASP A 6 -21.11 8.22 -5.56
CA ASP A 6 -20.02 7.32 -5.22
C ASP A 6 -20.42 5.84 -5.37
N ASP A 7 -21.66 5.48 -5.02
CA ASP A 7 -22.18 4.11 -5.20
C ASP A 7 -22.14 3.67 -6.67
N THR A 8 -22.47 4.58 -7.59
CA THR A 8 -22.41 4.30 -9.03
C THR A 8 -20.97 4.11 -9.50
N LEU A 9 -20.02 4.90 -8.99
CA LEU A 9 -18.60 4.73 -9.28
C LEU A 9 -18.06 3.41 -8.73
N ALA A 10 -18.49 2.99 -7.54
CA ALA A 10 -18.13 1.70 -6.95
C ALA A 10 -18.63 0.53 -7.80
N LEU A 11 -19.89 0.58 -8.25
CA LEU A 11 -20.46 -0.44 -9.15
C LEU A 11 -19.73 -0.48 -10.50
N LEU A 12 -19.41 0.69 -11.07
CA LEU A 12 -18.59 0.75 -12.29
C LEU A 12 -17.19 0.15 -12.09
N ALA A 13 -16.54 0.41 -10.96
CA ALA A 13 -15.23 -0.16 -10.64
C ALA A 13 -15.28 -1.70 -10.49
N LEU A 14 -16.39 -2.23 -9.99
CA LEU A 14 -16.65 -3.68 -9.94
C LEU A 14 -16.88 -4.27 -11.35
N GLY A 15 -17.14 -3.43 -12.35
CA GLY A 15 -17.45 -3.85 -13.73
C GLY A 15 -18.95 -4.04 -13.98
N GLU A 16 -19.81 -3.60 -13.06
CA GLU A 16 -21.26 -3.72 -13.20
C GLU A 16 -21.79 -2.74 -14.26
N PRO A 17 -22.75 -3.17 -15.09
CA PRO A 17 -23.29 -2.36 -16.18
C PRO A 17 -24.34 -1.36 -15.67
N VAL A 18 -23.95 -0.49 -14.75
CA VAL A 18 -24.84 0.52 -14.14
C VAL A 18 -24.81 1.89 -14.82
N GLY A 19 -23.98 2.03 -15.87
CA GLY A 19 -23.78 3.29 -16.58
C GLY A 19 -24.74 3.48 -17.75
N SER A 20 -25.44 4.61 -17.77
CA SER A 20 -26.07 5.11 -18.99
C SER A 20 -25.02 5.69 -19.94
N THR A 21 -25.34 5.81 -21.23
CA THR A 21 -24.44 6.46 -22.22
C THR A 21 -24.04 7.87 -21.78
N HIS A 22 -24.94 8.60 -21.12
CA HIS A 22 -24.67 9.93 -20.57
C HIS A 22 -23.61 9.90 -19.45
N LEU A 23 -23.62 8.87 -18.60
CA LEU A 23 -22.61 8.71 -17.56
C LEU A 23 -21.23 8.44 -18.17
N SER A 24 -21.14 7.57 -19.17
CA SER A 24 -19.88 7.30 -19.87
C SER A 24 -19.31 8.57 -20.52
N GLN A 25 -20.17 9.36 -21.18
CA GLN A 25 -19.79 10.66 -21.75
C GLN A 25 -19.31 11.64 -20.68
N HIS A 26 -19.99 11.70 -19.53
CA HIS A 26 -19.59 12.53 -18.41
C HIS A 26 -18.23 12.12 -17.85
N LEU A 27 -17.98 10.82 -17.66
CA LEU A 27 -16.68 10.32 -17.22
C LEU A 27 -15.57 10.68 -18.22
N THR A 28 -15.83 10.60 -19.53
CA THR A 28 -14.84 11.06 -20.53
C THR A 28 -14.54 12.56 -20.40
N ALA A 29 -15.57 13.39 -20.18
CA ALA A 29 -15.44 14.85 -20.14
C ALA A 29 -14.98 15.42 -18.78
N CYS A 30 -15.21 14.72 -17.66
CA CYS A 30 -15.03 15.25 -16.31
C CYS A 30 -13.78 14.65 -15.63
N ALA A 31 -12.68 15.41 -15.57
CA ALA A 31 -11.47 14.98 -14.88
C ALA A 31 -11.67 14.66 -13.38
N PRO A 32 -12.43 15.46 -12.59
CA PRO A 32 -12.72 15.12 -11.20
C PRO A 32 -13.47 13.78 -11.02
N ALA A 33 -14.44 13.48 -11.90
CA ALA A 33 -15.19 12.23 -11.80
C ALA A 33 -14.33 11.01 -12.13
N ARG A 34 -13.40 11.14 -13.09
CA ARG A 34 -12.38 10.11 -13.37
C ARG A 34 -11.46 9.88 -12.19
N SER A 35 -10.93 10.95 -11.61
CA SER A 35 -10.05 10.86 -10.44
C SER A 35 -10.72 10.16 -9.26
N ARG A 36 -12.03 10.36 -9.06
CA ARG A 36 -12.79 9.63 -8.02
C ARG A 36 -13.01 8.16 -8.33
N LEU A 37 -13.07 7.77 -9.62
CA LEU A 37 -13.19 6.37 -10.03
C LEU A 37 -11.89 5.59 -9.82
N ASP A 38 -10.73 6.27 -9.80
CA ASP A 38 -9.42 5.62 -9.67
C ASP A 38 -9.26 4.85 -8.35
N ASP A 39 -9.76 5.40 -7.25
CA ASP A 39 -9.65 4.78 -5.92
C ASP A 39 -10.40 3.44 -5.77
N PRO A 40 -11.71 3.35 -6.08
CA PRO A 40 -12.42 2.06 -6.06
C PRO A 40 -11.87 1.11 -7.13
N THR A 41 -11.42 1.61 -8.29
CA THR A 41 -10.79 0.77 -9.33
C THR A 41 -9.49 0.14 -8.83
N ARG A 42 -8.65 0.91 -8.12
CA ARG A 42 -7.43 0.41 -7.51
C ARG A 42 -7.72 -0.64 -6.45
N THR A 43 -8.72 -0.40 -5.61
CA THR A 43 -9.15 -1.35 -4.57
C THR A 43 -9.60 -2.68 -5.18
N VAL A 44 -10.44 -2.64 -6.22
CA VAL A 44 -10.89 -3.83 -6.95
C VAL A 44 -9.72 -4.55 -7.61
N THR A 45 -8.77 -3.80 -8.18
CA THR A 45 -7.56 -4.37 -8.79
C THR A 45 -6.75 -5.17 -7.78
N VAL A 46 -6.50 -4.60 -6.59
CA VAL A 46 -5.78 -5.29 -5.50
C VAL A 46 -6.56 -6.51 -5.01
N ALA A 47 -7.88 -6.37 -4.80
CA ALA A 47 -8.71 -7.47 -4.34
C ALA A 47 -8.68 -8.66 -5.34
N ARG A 48 -8.68 -8.37 -6.64
CA ARG A 48 -8.60 -9.39 -7.70
C ARG A 48 -7.20 -9.98 -7.90
N SER A 49 -6.14 -9.30 -7.46
CA SER A 49 -4.77 -9.82 -7.56
C SER A 49 -4.44 -10.86 -6.49
N VAL A 50 -5.27 -11.00 -5.45
CA VAL A 50 -5.06 -11.97 -4.37
C VAL A 50 -5.22 -13.39 -4.91
N ALA A 51 -4.13 -14.16 -4.88
CA ALA A 51 -4.12 -15.57 -5.22
C ALA A 51 -4.35 -16.45 -3.99
N VAL A 52 -4.62 -17.75 -4.21
CA VAL A 52 -4.76 -18.71 -3.10
C VAL A 52 -3.48 -18.79 -2.25
N SER A 53 -2.31 -18.60 -2.86
CA SER A 53 -1.02 -18.49 -2.16
C SER A 53 -0.93 -17.33 -1.18
N ASP A 54 -1.75 -16.28 -1.38
CA ASP A 54 -1.79 -15.09 -0.54
C ASP A 54 -2.79 -15.26 0.62
N SER A 55 -3.37 -16.46 0.78
CA SER A 55 -4.29 -16.75 1.87
C SER A 55 -3.62 -16.53 3.22
N LEU A 56 -4.32 -15.82 4.10
CA LEU A 56 -3.85 -15.57 5.45
C LEU A 56 -3.71 -16.90 6.20
N VAL A 57 -2.51 -17.15 6.71
CA VAL A 57 -2.24 -18.29 7.59
C VAL A 57 -2.37 -17.87 9.05
N ARG A 58 -2.73 -18.82 9.90
CA ARG A 58 -2.76 -18.58 11.35
C ARG A 58 -1.34 -18.27 11.84
N PRO A 59 -1.09 -17.13 12.50
CA PRO A 59 0.21 -16.87 13.08
C PRO A 59 0.49 -17.84 14.25
N PRO A 60 1.77 -18.07 14.59
CA PRO A 60 2.14 -18.75 15.84
C PRO A 60 1.46 -18.09 17.04
N ALA A 61 1.09 -18.89 18.04
CA ALA A 61 0.34 -18.39 19.20
C ALA A 61 1.12 -17.32 19.98
N GLU A 62 2.43 -17.41 19.93
CA GLU A 62 3.37 -16.55 20.64
C GLU A 62 3.61 -15.21 19.93
N LEU A 63 3.28 -15.08 18.64
CA LEU A 63 3.57 -13.88 17.85
C LEU A 63 2.94 -12.62 18.44
N TRP A 64 1.70 -12.72 18.91
CA TRP A 64 1.03 -11.58 19.52
C TRP A 64 1.65 -11.20 20.87
N ASN A 65 2.15 -12.17 21.63
CA ASN A 65 2.87 -11.91 22.88
C ASN A 65 4.21 -11.23 22.61
N SER A 66 4.94 -11.62 21.56
CA SER A 66 6.20 -10.97 21.21
C SER A 66 6.00 -9.54 20.71
N ILE A 67 4.98 -9.30 19.86
CA ILE A 67 4.63 -7.95 19.40
C ILE A 67 4.23 -7.06 20.60
N ALA A 68 3.42 -7.58 21.52
CA ALA A 68 3.02 -6.85 22.71
C ALA A 68 4.22 -6.52 23.62
N ALA A 69 5.14 -7.46 23.81
CA ALA A 69 6.36 -7.24 24.59
C ALA A 69 7.27 -6.18 23.95
N GLU A 70 7.47 -6.24 22.62
CA GLU A 70 8.29 -5.26 21.87
C GLU A 70 7.69 -3.85 21.94
N LEU A 71 6.38 -3.72 21.66
CA LEU A 71 5.70 -2.43 21.75
C LEU A 71 5.71 -1.87 23.17
N HIS A 72 5.61 -2.73 24.20
CA HIS A 72 5.71 -2.30 25.58
C HIS A 72 7.11 -1.74 25.91
N ASP A 73 8.17 -2.41 25.45
CA ASP A 73 9.55 -1.97 25.68
C ASP A 73 9.85 -0.65 24.95
N ASP A 74 9.37 -0.49 23.72
CA ASP A 74 9.46 0.77 22.95
C ASP A 74 8.75 1.94 23.62
N LEU A 75 7.57 1.69 24.20
CA LEU A 75 6.81 2.69 24.93
C LEU A 75 7.45 3.05 26.27
N LEU A 76 8.17 2.12 26.90
CA LEU A 76 8.93 2.35 28.12
C LEU A 76 10.31 2.96 27.86
N GLN A 77 10.84 2.87 26.64
CA GLN A 77 12.10 3.51 26.22
C GLN A 77 11.92 4.44 25.00
N PRO A 78 11.26 5.60 25.15
CA PRO A 78 10.93 6.50 24.04
C PRO A 78 12.14 7.09 23.31
N THR A 79 13.35 7.01 23.86
CA THR A 79 14.54 7.73 23.36
C THR A 79 15.73 6.84 23.00
N ALA A 80 15.69 5.52 23.25
CA ALA A 80 16.82 4.63 22.98
C ALA A 80 16.94 4.20 21.50
N HIS A 81 15.83 4.19 20.75
CA HIS A 81 15.76 3.61 19.41
C HIS A 81 16.33 4.49 18.28
N LEU A 82 16.56 5.79 18.52
CA LEU A 82 17.18 6.68 17.52
C LEU A 82 18.66 6.36 17.26
N GLY A 83 19.34 5.63 18.16
CA GLY A 83 20.74 5.20 18.00
C GLY A 83 20.94 3.85 17.30
N SER A 84 19.89 3.03 17.20
CA SER A 84 20.00 1.63 16.73
C SER A 84 19.90 1.48 15.21
N ARG A 85 19.20 2.39 14.52
CA ARG A 85 18.86 2.24 13.09
C ARG A 85 20.03 2.51 12.11
N VAL A 86 21.21 2.93 12.59
CA VAL A 86 22.37 3.32 11.74
C VAL A 86 23.42 2.20 11.59
N ARG A 87 23.31 1.08 12.33
CA ARG A 87 24.42 0.10 12.43
C ARG A 87 24.54 -0.90 11.27
N TRP A 88 23.53 -1.08 10.42
CA TRP A 88 23.56 -2.10 9.36
C TRP A 88 24.16 -1.64 8.01
N ILE A 89 24.37 -0.34 7.80
CA ILE A 89 24.92 0.19 6.54
C ILE A 89 26.47 0.15 6.49
N ARG A 90 27.16 -0.24 7.56
CA ARG A 90 28.65 -0.27 7.58
C ARG A 90 29.25 -1.67 7.55
N ARG A 91 28.93 -2.47 6.51
CA ARG A 91 29.75 -3.63 6.11
C ARG A 91 29.56 -4.02 4.63
N ALA A 92 29.84 -3.10 3.70
CA ALA A 92 30.09 -3.44 2.28
C ALA A 92 30.82 -2.30 1.54
N SER A 93 32.02 -1.93 1.99
CA SER A 93 32.96 -1.11 1.19
C SER A 93 34.38 -1.43 1.62
N ALA A 94 34.79 -2.68 1.43
CA ALA A 94 36.19 -3.07 1.55
C ALA A 94 36.48 -4.08 0.43
N SER A 95 36.59 -3.56 -0.79
CA SER A 95 37.54 -4.02 -1.81
C SER A 95 37.27 -3.23 -3.08
N LEU A 96 38.19 -2.32 -3.40
CA LEU A 96 38.64 -1.90 -4.73
C LEU A 96 39.47 -0.63 -4.54
N SER A 97 40.62 -0.79 -3.87
CA SER A 97 41.73 0.16 -3.93
C SER A 97 42.93 -0.62 -4.43
N THR A 98 43.08 -0.69 -5.75
CA THR A 98 44.37 -0.92 -6.41
C THR A 98 44.26 -0.48 -7.87
N TYR A 99 44.60 0.77 -8.18
CA TYR A 99 45.75 1.15 -9.02
C TYR A 99 45.74 2.68 -9.31
N PRO A 100 46.91 3.29 -9.58
CA PRO A 100 47.19 4.71 -9.35
C PRO A 100 47.13 5.59 -10.62
N ASP A 101 47.17 6.89 -10.36
CA ASP A 101 47.31 8.03 -11.28
C ASP A 101 48.33 7.85 -12.41
N SER A 102 47.93 8.30 -13.60
CA SER A 102 48.73 9.22 -14.45
C SER A 102 47.79 9.95 -15.42
#